data_AF-A0ABD5SWC5-F1
#
_entry.id   AF-A0ABD5SWC5-F1
#
_cell.length_a   1.000
_cell.length_b   1.000
_cell.length_c   1.000
_cell.angle_alpha   90.00
_cell.angle_beta   90.00
_cell.angle_gamma   90.00
#
_symmetry.space_group_name_H-M   'P 1'
#
loop_
_entity.id
_entity.type
_entity.pdbx_description
1 polymer ?
#
loop_
_entity_poly.entity_id
_entity_poly.type
_entity_poly.pdbx_seq_one_letter_code
_entity_poly.pdbx_strand_id
1 'polypeptide(L)' 'ARAALEDLLTERGLAGGDVIDQLHRSAWEFDIPERATVRLLERLGEVDYRITEGANERLQLEAMLASLALENEA' A
#
# COMPACT_ATOMS: atom_id res chain seq x y z
N ALA A 1 -3.66 0.68 -10.86
CA ALA A 1 -2.97 0.86 -9.56
C ALA A 1 -1.54 1.37 -9.73
N ARG A 2 -0.65 0.65 -10.45
CA ARG A 2 0.76 1.04 -10.62
C ARG A 2 0.98 2.49 -11.12
N ALA A 3 0.30 2.90 -12.19
CA ALA A 3 0.46 4.25 -12.73
C ALA A 3 0.03 5.36 -11.73
N ALA A 4 -0.97 5.09 -10.90
CA ALA A 4 -1.38 6.03 -9.86
C ALA A 4 -0.33 6.13 -8.74
N LEU A 5 0.30 5.02 -8.37
CA LEU A 5 1.43 5.02 -7.43
C LEU A 5 2.63 5.79 -8.00
N GLU A 6 2.95 5.61 -9.27
CA GLU A 6 4.04 6.31 -9.94
C GLU A 6 3.84 7.83 -9.95
N ASP A 7 2.62 8.29 -10.25
CA ASP A 7 2.23 9.69 -10.19
C ASP A 7 2.38 10.26 -8.76
N LEU A 8 1.92 9.54 -7.73
CA LEU A 8 2.05 9.98 -6.34
C LEU A 8 3.51 10.14 -5.92
N LEU A 9 4.37 9.17 -6.23
CA LEU A 9 5.77 9.18 -5.79
C LEU A 9 6.65 10.11 -6.62
N THR A 10 6.38 10.23 -7.93
CA THR A 10 7.28 10.94 -8.87
C THR A 10 6.79 12.35 -9.14
N GLU A 11 5.54 12.48 -9.63
CA GLU A 11 4.99 13.77 -10.06
C GLU A 11 4.57 14.62 -8.85
N ARG A 12 3.99 13.99 -7.82
CA ARG A 12 3.56 14.68 -6.60
C ARG A 12 4.61 14.68 -5.49
N GLY A 13 5.68 13.91 -5.62
CA GLY A 13 6.80 13.86 -4.69
C GLY A 13 6.44 13.38 -3.28
N LEU A 14 5.40 12.55 -3.14
CA LEU A 14 5.02 11.97 -1.86
C LEU A 14 6.04 10.90 -1.43
N ALA A 15 6.37 10.87 -0.13
CA ALA A 15 7.16 9.77 0.41
C ALA A 15 6.31 8.49 0.46
N GLY A 16 6.96 7.32 0.38
CA GLY A 16 6.25 6.05 0.49
C GLY A 16 5.50 5.89 1.81
N GLY A 17 6.11 6.37 2.91
CA GLY A 17 5.47 6.43 4.23
C GLY A 17 4.17 7.23 4.25
N ASP A 18 4.13 8.40 3.60
CA ASP A 18 2.91 9.23 3.55
C ASP A 18 1.75 8.51 2.84
N VAL A 19 2.07 7.75 1.78
CA VAL A 19 1.09 6.94 1.05
C VAL A 19 0.54 5.83 1.96
N ILE A 20 1.40 5.17 2.73
CA ILE A 20 1.01 4.10 3.67
C ILE A 20 0.13 4.65 4.77
N ASP A 21 0.53 5.77 5.40
CA ASP A 21 -0.23 6.42 6.46
C ASP A 21 -1.61 6.86 5.98
N GLN A 22 -1.71 7.36 4.75
CA GLN A 22 -3.00 7.74 4.18
C GLN A 22 -3.88 6.52 3.91
N LEU A 23 -3.32 5.44 3.35
CA LEU A 23 -4.06 4.19 3.11
C LEU A 23 -4.52 3.56 4.43
N HIS A 24 -3.68 3.55 5.46
CA HIS A 24 -3.99 3.02 6.77
C HIS A 24 -5.16 3.77 7.42
N ARG A 25 -5.13 5.10 7.41
CA ARG A 25 -6.20 5.94 7.98
C ARG A 25 -7.53 5.79 7.25
N SER A 26 -7.50 5.63 5.93
CA SER A 26 -8.72 5.47 5.11
C SER A 26 -9.19 4.01 4.96
N ALA A 27 -8.44 3.02 5.46
CA ALA A 27 -8.73 1.60 5.23
C ALA A 27 -10.14 1.17 5.66
N TRP A 28 -10.64 1.72 6.78
CA TRP A 28 -11.99 1.43 7.30
C TRP A 28 -13.09 2.25 6.64
N GLU A 29 -12.75 3.29 5.89
CA GLU A 29 -13.69 4.14 5.15
C GLU A 29 -14.02 3.56 3.77
N PHE A 30 -13.22 2.60 3.30
CA PHE A 30 -13.44 1.91 2.05
C PHE A 30 -14.65 0.97 2.15
N ASP A 31 -15.50 1.00 1.12
CA ASP A 31 -16.64 0.08 0.98
C ASP A 31 -16.16 -1.29 0.47
N ILE A 32 -15.36 -1.98 1.29
CA ILE A 32 -14.82 -3.32 1.02
C ILE A 32 -15.14 -4.27 2.18
N PRO A 33 -15.21 -5.60 1.95
CA PRO A 33 -15.47 -6.55 3.01
C PRO A 33 -14.44 -6.47 4.14
N GLU A 34 -14.86 -6.63 5.39
CA GLU A 34 -14.00 -6.54 6.58
C GLU A 34 -12.73 -7.41 6.47
N ARG A 35 -12.86 -8.64 5.95
CA ARG A 35 -11.71 -9.53 5.72
C ARG A 35 -10.69 -8.95 4.73
N ALA A 36 -11.14 -8.20 3.73
CA ALA A 36 -10.26 -7.52 2.79
C ALA A 36 -9.57 -6.32 3.48
N THR A 37 -10.28 -5.57 4.32
CA THR A 37 -9.69 -4.49 5.13
C THR A 37 -8.60 -5.02 6.06
N VAL A 38 -8.85 -6.11 6.78
CA VAL A 38 -7.85 -6.73 7.67
C VAL A 38 -6.59 -7.15 6.90
N ARG A 39 -6.76 -7.76 5.71
CA ARG A 39 -5.62 -8.11 4.85
C ARG A 39 -4.86 -6.89 4.35
N LEU A 40 -5.56 -5.83 3.94
CA LEU A 40 -4.93 -4.57 3.56
C LEU A 40 -4.08 -4.03 4.71
N LEU A 41 -4.60 -4.01 5.94
CA LEU A 41 -3.88 -3.55 7.12
C LEU A 41 -2.64 -4.40 7.43
N GLU A 42 -2.74 -5.73 7.29
CA GLU A 42 -1.59 -6.64 7.45
C GLU A 42 -0.48 -6.31 6.44
N ARG A 43 -0.82 -6.13 5.16
CA ARG A 43 0.15 -5.79 4.12
C ARG A 43 0.77 -4.41 4.33
N LEU A 44 -0.03 -3.42 4.75
CA LEU A 44 0.46 -2.08 5.07
C LEU A 44 1.50 -2.13 6.20
N GLY A 45 1.22 -2.87 7.27
CA GLY A 45 2.16 -3.05 8.37
C GLY A 45 3.47 -3.75 7.97
N GLU A 46 3.40 -4.76 7.11
CA GLU A 46 4.59 -5.45 6.58
C GLU A 46 5.45 -4.51 5.72
N VAL A 47 4.83 -3.71 4.86
CA VAL A 47 5.52 -2.72 4.03
C VAL A 47 6.15 -1.61 4.87
N ASP A 48 5.40 -1.06 5.82
CA ASP A 48 5.87 -0.01 6.73
C ASP A 48 7.11 -0.45 7.52
N TYR A 49 7.04 -1.65 8.10
CA TYR A 49 8.17 -2.25 8.80
C TYR A 49 9.40 -2.37 7.88
N ARG A 50 9.24 -2.91 6.67
CA ARG A 50 10.37 -3.09 5.73
C ARG A 50 10.98 -1.76 5.30
N ILE A 51 10.16 -0.75 5.03
CA ILE A 51 10.64 0.59 4.68
C ILE A 51 11.42 1.19 5.84
N THR A 52 10.91 1.04 7.07
CA THR A 52 11.60 1.49 8.29
C THR A 52 12.97 0.82 8.46
N GLU A 53 13.09 -0.46 8.06
CA GLU A 53 14.35 -1.20 8.05
C GLU A 53 15.28 -0.83 6.85
N GLY A 54 14.89 0.16 6.04
CA GLY A 54 15.69 0.67 4.93
C GLY A 54 15.42 0.02 3.58
N ALA A 55 14.31 -0.72 3.42
CA ALA A 55 13.92 -1.24 2.12
C ALA A 55 13.49 -0.13 1.15
N ASN A 56 13.60 -0.41 -0.15
CA ASN A 56 13.19 0.54 -1.17
C ASN A 56 11.66 0.73 -1.18
N GLU A 57 11.20 1.94 -0.88
CA GLU A 57 9.79 2.30 -0.76
C GLU A 57 8.96 1.96 -1.99
N ARG A 58 9.42 2.38 -3.18
CA ARG A 58 8.72 2.12 -4.44
C ARG A 58 8.54 0.62 -4.68
N LEU A 59 9.59 -0.16 -4.48
CA LEU A 59 9.54 -1.61 -4.65
C LEU A 59 8.55 -2.27 -3.67
N GLN A 60 8.54 -1.86 -2.40
CA GLN A 60 7.61 -2.44 -1.42
C GLN A 60 6.15 -2.08 -1.72
N LEU A 61 5.87 -0.83 -2.12
CA LEU A 61 4.53 -0.41 -2.51
C LEU A 61 4.05 -1.11 -3.80
N GLU A 62 4.92 -1.25 -4.81
CA GLU A 62 4.59 -2.03 -6.00
C GLU A 62 4.31 -3.51 -5.66
N ALA A 63 5.11 -4.10 -4.75
CA ALA A 63 4.92 -5.48 -4.30
C ALA A 63 3.59 -5.69 -3.55
N MET A 64 3.21 -4.75 -2.67
CA MET A 64 1.92 -4.79 -1.99
C MET A 64 0.76 -4.70 -2.99
N LEU A 65 0.83 -3.77 -3.95
CA LEU A 65 -0.21 -3.65 -5.00
C LEU A 65 -0.34 -4.94 -5.82
N ALA A 66 0.77 -5.60 -6.14
CA ALA A 66 0.76 -6.89 -6.83
C ALA A 66 0.13 -8.00 -5.97
N SER A 67 0.49 -8.08 -4.68
CA SER A 67 -0.09 -9.06 -3.75
C SER A 67 -1.60 -8.90 -3.64
N LEU A 68 -2.09 -7.67 -3.45
CA LEU A 68 -3.52 -7.38 -3.34
C LEU A 68 -4.28 -7.66 -4.65
N ALA A 69 -3.64 -7.45 -5.80
CA ALA A 69 -4.25 -7.76 -7.10
C ALA A 69 -4.42 -9.26 -7.32
N LEU A 70 -3.37 -10.06 -7.03
CA LEU A 70 -3.41 -11.52 -7.17
C LEU A 70 -4.44 -12.17 -6.24
N GLU A 71 -4.63 -11.61 -5.04
CA GLU A 71 -5.63 -12.10 -4.09
C GLU A 71 -7.08 -11.87 -4.55
N ASN A 72 -7.34 -10.89 -5.43
CA ASN A 72 -8.68 -10.66 -6.00
C ASN A 72 -9.02 -11.60 -7.16
N GLU A 73 -8.04 -12.32 -7.70
CA GLU A 73 -8.23 -13.29 -8.79
C GLU A 73 -8.50 -14.73 -8.27
N ALA A 74 -8.35 -14.95 -6.96
CA ALA A 74 -8.48 -16.25 -6.28
C ALA A 74 -9.81 -16.40 -5.52
#